data_AF-A0A820HFE1-F1
#
_entry.id   AF-A0A820HFE1-F1
#
_cell.length_a   1.000
_cell.length_b   1.000
_cell.length_c   1.000
_cell.angle_alpha   90.00
_cell.angle_beta   90.00
_cell.angle_gamma   90.00
#
_symmetry.space_group_name_H-M   'P 1'
#
loop_
_entity.id
_entity.type
_entity.pdbx_description
1 polymer ?
#
loop_
_entity_poly.entity_id
_entity_poly.type
_entity_poly.pdbx_seq_one_letter_code
_entity_poly.pdbx_strand_id
1 'polypeptide(L)' 'MPFRFAVVCSSNQNRSMEAHNFMSKRGLLVKSYGSGQQVKLPGTSLEKPNVYTFDTSYEYMY' A
#
# COMPACT_ATOMS: atom_id res chain seq x y z
N MET A 1 -4.66 -22.19 -15.88
CA MET A 1 -5.18 -21.10 -15.02
C MET A 1 -4.03 -20.14 -14.74
N PRO A 2 -4.17 -18.81 -14.96
CA PRO A 2 -3.09 -17.87 -14.66
C PRO A 2 -2.89 -17.74 -13.14
N PHE A 3 -1.63 -17.65 -12.69
CA PHE A 3 -1.30 -17.40 -11.30
C PHE A 3 -1.80 -16.01 -10.87
N ARG A 4 -2.33 -15.92 -9.65
CA ARG A 4 -2.77 -14.66 -9.03
C ARG A 4 -1.84 -14.36 -7.86
N PHE A 5 -1.30 -13.15 -7.83
CA PHE A 5 -0.36 -12.70 -6.83
C PHE A 5 -1.00 -11.71 -5.87
N ALA A 6 -0.61 -11.79 -4.60
CA ALA A 6 -0.89 -10.78 -3.59
C ALA A 6 0.42 -10.29 -3.00
N VAL A 7 0.63 -8.97 -2.97
CA VAL A 7 1.79 -8.36 -2.32
C VAL A 7 1.33 -7.59 -1.09
N VAL A 8 1.95 -7.88 0.05
CA VAL A 8 1.51 -7.32 1.34
C VAL A 8 2.65 -6.53 1.96
N CYS A 9 2.34 -5.33 2.46
CA CYS A 9 3.21 -4.60 3.39
C CYS A 9 2.38 -4.08 4.58
N SER A 10 2.94 -3.20 5.41
CA SER A 10 2.20 -2.71 6.59
C SER A 10 1.04 -1.76 6.21
N SER A 11 1.32 -0.67 5.48
CA SER A 11 0.34 0.40 5.24
C SER A 11 -0.18 0.49 3.80
N ASN A 12 0.15 -0.50 2.97
CA ASN A 12 -0.12 -0.49 1.53
C ASN A 12 0.35 0.76 0.77
N GLN A 13 1.34 1.51 1.26
CA GLN A 13 1.73 2.82 0.68
C GLN A 13 2.95 2.75 -0.24
N ASN A 14 4.01 2.06 0.20
CA ASN A 14 5.32 2.08 -0.45
C ASN A 14 5.69 0.71 -1.04
N ARG A 15 6.30 -0.17 -0.24
CA ARG A 15 6.84 -1.47 -0.69
C ARG A 15 5.86 -2.33 -1.50
N SER A 16 4.62 -2.49 -1.03
CA SER A 16 3.62 -3.30 -1.74
C SER A 16 3.15 -2.63 -3.04
N MET A 17 3.04 -1.29 -3.06
CA MET A 17 2.61 -0.54 -4.23
C MET A 17 3.70 -0.47 -5.31
N GLU A 18 4.97 -0.37 -4.92
CA GLU A 18 6.08 -0.42 -5.87
C GLU A 18 6.16 -1.79 -6.56
N ALA A 19 6.09 -2.87 -5.79
CA ALA A 19 6.03 -4.22 -6.32
C ALA A 19 4.76 -4.45 -7.17
N HIS A 20 3.60 -3.94 -6.72
CA HIS A 20 2.36 -4.00 -7.50
C HIS A 20 2.55 -3.33 -8.86
N ASN A 21 3.04 -2.10 -8.91
CA ASN A 21 3.26 -1.34 -10.15
C ASN A 21 4.20 -2.09 -11.10
N PHE A 22 5.33 -2.59 -10.57
CA PHE A 22 6.30 -3.36 -11.32
C PHE A 22 5.73 -4.66 -11.92
N MET A 23 4.94 -5.41 -11.14
CA MET A 23 4.33 -6.67 -11.56
C MET A 23 3.17 -6.45 -12.54
N SER A 24 2.35 -5.43 -12.29
CA SER A 24 1.22 -5.06 -13.15
C SER A 24 1.69 -4.63 -14.54
N LYS A 25 2.75 -3.81 -14.63
CA LYS A 25 3.40 -3.43 -15.91
C LYS A 25 3.97 -4.62 -16.69
N ARG A 26 4.18 -5.78 -16.04
CA ARG A 26 4.61 -7.04 -16.68
C ARG A 26 3.46 -7.97 -17.06
N GLY A 27 2.21 -7.52 -16.92
CA GLY A 27 1.02 -8.30 -17.26
C GLY A 27 0.67 -9.38 -16.23
N LEU A 28 1.22 -9.33 -15.01
CA LEU A 28 0.86 -10.27 -13.96
C LEU A 28 -0.46 -9.86 -13.28
N LEU A 29 -1.29 -10.85 -12.94
CA LEU A 29 -2.51 -10.64 -12.16
C LEU A 29 -2.15 -10.42 -10.68
N VAL A 30 -1.95 -9.16 -10.29
CA VAL A 30 -1.51 -8.78 -8.94
C VAL A 30 -2.53 -7.89 -8.22
N LYS A 31 -2.66 -8.09 -6.90
CA LYS A 31 -3.31 -7.14 -5.97
C LYS A 31 -2.35 -6.84 -4.81
N SER A 32 -2.51 -5.69 -4.16
CA SER A 32 -1.68 -5.28 -3.02
C SER A 32 -2.51 -4.87 -1.81
N TYR A 33 -1.99 -5.15 -0.61
CA TYR A 33 -2.69 -4.96 0.66
C TYR A 33 -1.78 -4.47 1.78
N GLY A 34 -2.42 -3.96 2.84
CA GLY A 34 -1.79 -3.61 4.11
C GLY A 34 -2.16 -4.63 5.20
N SER A 35 -1.22 -4.98 6.07
CA SER A 35 -1.45 -5.83 7.25
C SER A 35 -1.50 -5.07 8.57
N GLY A 36 -1.20 -3.76 8.56
CA GLY A 36 -1.33 -2.91 9.73
C GLY A 36 -2.80 -2.70 10.13
N GLN A 37 -3.02 -2.10 11.29
CA GLN A 37 -4.37 -1.69 11.72
C GLN A 37 -4.85 -0.42 10.99
N GLN A 38 -3.90 0.43 10.58
CA GLN A 38 -4.13 1.73 9.94
C GLN A 38 -3.03 2.02 8.92
N VAL A 39 -3.31 2.93 7.99
CA VAL A 39 -2.30 3.49 7.09
C VAL A 39 -1.50 4.53 7.87
N LYS A 40 -0.18 4.41 7.89
CA LYS A 40 0.72 5.33 8.58
C LYS A 40 1.74 5.89 7.58
N LEU A 41 1.77 7.20 7.44
CA LEU A 41 2.77 7.95 6.67
C LEU A 41 3.67 8.73 7.63
N PRO A 42 4.95 8.97 7.27
CA PRO A 42 5.81 9.88 8.03
C PRO A 42 5.16 11.25 8.16
N GLY A 43 5.21 11.82 9.37
CA GLY A 43 4.77 13.20 9.62
C GLY A 43 5.95 14.08 10.03
N THR A 44 5.67 15.12 10.82
CA THR A 44 6.67 16.16 11.18
C THR A 44 7.71 15.69 12.19
N SER A 45 7.43 14.63 12.94
CA SER A 45 8.38 13.99 13.86
C SER A 45 8.09 12.49 14.01
N LEU A 46 9.01 11.76 14.63
CA LEU A 46 8.87 10.31 14.88
C LEU A 46 7.59 9.96 15.64
N GLU A 47 7.19 10.81 16.59
CA GLU A 47 6.02 10.61 17.45
C GLU A 47 4.71 11.13 16.81
N LYS A 48 4.80 11.85 15.68
CA LYS A 48 3.66 12.49 15.02
C LYS A 48 3.47 11.97 13.59
N PRO A 49 3.12 10.67 13.39
CA PRO A 49 2.80 10.15 12.07
C PRO A 49 1.46 10.67 11.56
N ASN A 50 1.30 10.73 10.24
CA ASN A 50 -0.01 10.93 9.61
C ASN A 50 -0.73 9.59 9.54
N VAL A 51 -1.90 9.51 10.16
CA VAL A 51 -2.62 8.24 10.38
C VAL A 51 -3.99 8.31 9.72
N TYR A 52 -4.31 7.28 8.93
CA TYR A 52 -5.57 7.18 8.18
C TYR A 52 -6.19 5.78 8.29
N THR A 53 -7.49 5.69 8.09
CA THR A 53 -8.18 4.39 7.94
C THR A 53 -7.92 3.81 6.55
N PHE A 54 -8.07 2.49 6.39
CA PHE A 54 -7.93 1.85 5.07
C PHE A 54 -9.01 2.24 4.06
N ASP A 55 -10.12 2.83 4.53
CA ASP A 55 -11.18 3.38 3.67
C ASP A 55 -10.83 4.74 3.06
N THR A 56 -9.74 5.37 3.52
CA THR A 56 -9.29 6.66 3.01
C THR A 56 -8.64 6.51 1.64
N SER A 57 -9.07 7.29 0.64
CA SER A 57 -8.46 7.28 -0.70
C SER A 57 -7.07 7.91 -0.68
N TYR A 58 -6.21 7.51 -1.62
CA TYR A 58 -4.90 8.15 -1.80
C TYR A 58 -5.01 9.63 -2.16
N GLU A 59 -6.05 10.03 -2.88
CA GLU A 59 -6.33 11.42 -3.24
C GLU A 59 -6.58 12.29 -2.01
N TYR A 60 -7.30 11.78 -1.00
CA TYR A 60 -7.50 12.51 0.24
C TYR A 60 -6.21 12.63 1.08
N MET A 61 -5.30 11.68 0.95
CA MET A 61 -4.01 11.72 1.66
C MET A 61 -3.00 12.69 1.03
N TYR A 62 -3.22 13.11 -0.22
CA TYR A 62 -2.33 13.98 -0.99
C TYR A 62 -2.63 15.46 -0.72
#